data_AF-A0A9E3A2D2-F1
#
_entry.id   AF-A0A9E3A2D2-F1
#
_cell.length_a   1.000
_cell.length_b   1.000
_cell.length_c   1.000
_cell.angle_alpha   90.00
_cell.angle_beta   90.00
_cell.angle_gamma   90.00
#
_symmetry.space_group_name_H-M   'P 1'
#
loop_
_entity.id
_entity.type
_entity.pdbx_description
1 polymer ?
#
loop_
_entity_poly.entity_id
_entity_poly.type
_entity_poly.pdbx_seq_one_letter_code
_entity_poly.pdbx_strand_id
1 'polypeptide(L)'
;MGDFSSKDGPKGDKGPIRPSKQQIDSLVRLCRQMQERYRIPFQCLVRHSDIASRCCRGDRFPFTSFLRQLHSGESAIWRLSLP
;
A
#
# COMPACT_ATOMS: atom_id res chain seq x y z
N MET A 1 14.74 -8.59 -5.48
CA MET A 1 14.08 -7.84 -4.38
C MET A 1 15.16 -7.08 -3.61
N GLY A 2 15.12 -5.75 -3.62
CA GLY A 2 16.10 -4.90 -2.92
C GLY A 2 15.86 -4.85 -1.40
N ASP A 3 16.86 -4.35 -0.66
CA ASP A 3 16.72 -4.01 0.75
C ASP A 3 16.16 -2.59 0.88
N PHE A 4 14.97 -2.47 1.47
CA PHE A 4 14.26 -1.18 1.63
C PHE A 4 14.27 -0.70 3.08
N SER A 5 15.15 -1.25 3.91
CA SER A 5 15.27 -0.87 5.32
C SER A 5 15.84 0.51 5.50
N SER A 6 15.22 1.28 6.41
CA SER A 6 15.85 2.47 6.98
C SER A 6 17.28 2.24 7.45
N LYS A 7 17.65 1.01 7.84
CA LYS A 7 19.00 0.66 8.29
C LYS A 7 20.02 0.59 7.16
N ASP A 8 19.58 0.26 5.94
CA ASP A 8 20.44 0.00 4.78
C ASP A 8 20.65 1.24 3.88
N GLY A 9 19.77 2.25 4.01
CA GLY A 9 19.86 3.54 3.33
C GLY A 9 19.29 4.68 4.18
N PRO A 10 19.89 4.99 5.34
CA PRO A 10 19.32 5.92 6.31
C PRO A 10 19.08 7.31 5.72
N LYS A 11 19.96 7.78 4.83
CA LYS A 11 19.86 9.09 4.17
C LYS A 11 19.27 9.05 2.75
N GLY A 12 18.81 7.89 2.27
CA GLY A 12 18.28 7.75 0.92
C GLY A 12 19.34 7.50 -0.15
N ASP A 13 20.51 7.01 0.24
CA ASP A 13 21.64 6.76 -0.67
C ASP A 13 21.34 5.68 -1.73
N LYS A 14 20.28 4.88 -1.51
CA LYS A 14 19.81 3.81 -2.40
C LYS A 14 18.48 4.15 -3.10
N GLY A 15 18.07 5.41 -3.07
CA GLY A 15 16.80 5.89 -3.61
C GLY A 15 15.96 6.63 -2.57
N PRO A 16 14.75 7.07 -2.95
CA PRO A 16 13.96 7.94 -2.10
C PRO A 16 13.57 7.25 -0.79
N ILE A 17 13.78 7.96 0.32
CA ILE A 17 13.49 7.51 1.70
C ILE A 17 12.03 7.06 1.83
N ARG A 18 11.11 7.74 1.13
CA ARG A 18 9.69 7.38 1.03
C ARG A 18 9.29 7.34 -0.44
N PRO A 19 8.25 6.57 -0.80
CA PRO A 19 7.68 6.66 -2.13
C PRO A 19 7.27 8.10 -2.45
N SER A 20 7.50 8.55 -3.67
CA SER A 20 7.04 9.85 -4.15
C SER A 20 5.51 9.88 -4.23
N LYS A 21 4.93 11.09 -4.28
CA LYS A 21 3.48 11.26 -4.46
C LYS A 21 2.98 10.53 -5.72
N GLN A 22 3.71 10.63 -6.84
CA GLN A 22 3.36 9.94 -8.09
C GLN A 22 3.38 8.41 -7.95
N GLN A 23 4.32 7.86 -7.18
CA GLN A 23 4.37 6.43 -6.90
C GLN A 23 3.17 5.98 -6.05
N ILE A 24 2.79 6.77 -5.04
CA ILE A 24 1.60 6.51 -4.22
C ILE A 24 0.33 6.60 -5.07
N ASP A 25 0.16 7.64 -5.88
CA ASP A 25 -1.01 7.80 -6.75
C ASP A 25 -1.13 6.65 -7.77
N SER A 26 0.00 6.21 -8.33
CA SER A 26 0.04 5.06 -9.25
C SER A 26 -0.34 3.75 -8.53
N LEU A 27 0.13 3.56 -7.30
CA LEU A 27 -0.22 2.39 -6.49
C LEU A 27 -1.71 2.39 -6.12
N VAL A 28 -2.28 3.55 -5.76
CA VAL A 28 -3.73 3.68 -5.50
C VAL A 28 -4.54 3.28 -6.72
N ARG A 29 -4.17 3.76 -7.92
CA ARG A 29 -4.83 3.39 -9.18
C ARG A 29 -4.76 1.89 -9.44
N LEU A 30 -3.58 1.30 -9.28
CA LEU A 30 -3.39 -0.14 -9.47
C LEU A 30 -4.23 -0.96 -8.48
N CYS A 31 -4.23 -0.61 -7.19
CA CYS A 31 -5.01 -1.32 -6.19
C CYS A 31 -6.50 -1.27 -6.51
N ARG A 32 -7.05 -0.11 -6.93
CA ARG A 32 -8.45 -0.01 -7.36
C ARG A 32 -8.76 -0.93 -8.54
N GLN A 33 -7.91 -0.96 -9.56
CA GLN A 33 -8.09 -1.84 -10.72
C GLN A 33 -8.07 -3.32 -10.31
N MET A 34 -7.21 -3.70 -9.37
CA MET A 34 -7.17 -5.07 -8.86
C MET A 34 -8.41 -5.41 -8.01
N GLN A 35 -8.85 -4.50 -7.15
CA GLN A 35 -10.07 -4.66 -6.36
C GLN A 35 -11.30 -4.82 -7.25
N GLU A 36 -11.43 -4.00 -8.30
CA GLU A 36 -12.52 -4.07 -9.26
C GLU A 36 -12.48 -5.38 -10.06
N ARG A 37 -11.32 -5.70 -10.65
CA ARG A 37 -11.18 -6.85 -11.56
C ARG A 37 -11.32 -8.20 -10.84
N TYR A 38 -10.84 -8.29 -9.61
CA TYR A 38 -10.75 -9.55 -8.88
C TYR A 38 -11.65 -9.59 -7.63
N ARG A 39 -12.47 -8.55 -7.40
CA ARG A 39 -13.33 -8.41 -6.21
C ARG A 39 -12.57 -8.59 -4.89
N ILE A 40 -11.32 -8.11 -4.86
CA ILE A 40 -10.49 -8.17 -3.64
C ILE A 40 -11.08 -7.18 -2.64
N PRO A 41 -11.54 -7.63 -1.46
CA PRO A 41 -12.11 -6.74 -0.48
C PRO A 41 -11.00 -5.89 0.14
N PHE A 42 -11.36 -4.68 0.56
CA PHE A 42 -10.39 -3.76 1.15
C PHE A 42 -9.64 -4.34 2.35
N GLN A 43 -10.30 -5.18 3.17
CA GLN A 43 -9.69 -5.75 4.36
C GLN A 43 -8.53 -6.72 4.04
N CYS A 44 -8.43 -7.20 2.80
CA CYS A 44 -7.33 -8.05 2.35
C CYS A 44 -6.07 -7.25 1.96
N LEU A 45 -6.13 -5.92 1.92
CA LEU A 45 -4.95 -5.08 1.75
C LEU A 45 -4.21 -4.95 3.08
N VAL A 46 -3.21 -5.81 3.26
CA VAL A 46 -2.38 -5.88 4.47
C VAL A 46 -0.95 -5.49 4.17
N ARG A 47 -0.21 -5.02 5.19
CA ARG A 47 1.24 -4.90 5.05
C ARG A 47 1.84 -6.29 5.09
N HIS A 48 2.97 -6.46 4.41
CA HIS A 48 3.73 -7.69 4.52
C HIS A 48 4.16 -7.96 5.98
N SER A 49 4.45 -6.91 6.75
CA SER A 49 4.74 -7.01 8.19
C SER A 49 3.59 -7.55 9.04
N ASP A 50 2.35 -7.47 8.55
CA ASP A 50 1.16 -7.95 9.27
C ASP A 50 0.97 -9.47 9.11
N ILE A 51 1.58 -10.08 8.09
CA ILE A 51 1.43 -11.51 7.75
C ILE A 51 2.73 -12.31 7.86
N ALA A 52 3.89 -11.66 7.81
CA ALA A 52 5.19 -12.32 7.88
C ALA A 52 6.03 -11.76 9.03
N SER A 53 6.37 -12.64 9.97
CA SER A 53 7.20 -12.34 11.15
C SER A 53 8.66 -11.98 10.81
N ARG A 54 9.15 -12.36 9.62
CA ARG A 54 10.54 -12.11 9.22
C ARG A 54 10.68 -10.69 8.67
N CYS A 55 11.31 -9.81 9.46
CA CYS A 55 11.95 -8.53 9.11
C CYS A 55 11.59 -8.04 7.70
N CYS A 56 10.36 -7.59 7.52
CA CYS A 56 9.96 -6.93 6.30
C CYS A 56 10.66 -5.57 6.27
N ARG A 57 11.54 -5.41 5.27
CA ARG A 57 12.53 -4.34 5.26
C ARG A 57 11.92 -2.96 5.02
N GLY A 58 10.70 -2.83 4.50
CA GLY A 58 10.10 -1.51 4.24
C GLY A 58 9.33 -0.93 5.43
N ASP A 59 9.99 -0.14 6.30
CA ASP A 59 9.38 0.55 7.45
C ASP A 59 8.92 1.98 7.14
N ARG A 60 9.31 2.53 5.99
CA ARG A 60 9.03 3.92 5.59
C ARG A 60 7.79 4.11 4.73
N PHE A 61 7.10 3.03 4.39
CA PHE A 61 5.87 3.11 3.58
C PHE A 61 4.74 3.76 4.40
N PRO A 62 4.10 4.83 3.89
CA PRO A 62 3.08 5.57 4.62
C PRO A 62 1.71 4.87 4.54
N PHE A 63 1.60 3.70 5.17
CA PHE A 63 0.46 2.78 5.00
C PHE A 63 -0.89 3.40 5.38
N THR A 64 -0.98 4.07 6.54
CA THR A 64 -2.23 4.67 7.01
C THR A 64 -2.77 5.75 6.07
N SER A 65 -1.90 6.62 5.54
CA SER A 65 -2.34 7.66 4.59
C SER A 65 -2.65 7.06 3.22
N PHE A 66 -1.92 6.04 2.79
CA PHE A 66 -2.22 5.30 1.57
C PHE A 66 -3.62 4.66 1.62
N LEU A 67 -3.93 3.94 2.72
CA LEU A 67 -5.26 3.33 2.92
C LEU A 67 -6.37 4.38 2.92
N ARG A 68 -6.15 5.53 3.55
CA ARG A 68 -7.10 6.64 3.54
C ARG A 68 -7.35 7.15 2.11
N GLN A 69 -6.28 7.35 1.33
CA GLN A 69 -6.40 7.81 -0.06
C GLN A 69 -7.11 6.78 -0.95
N LEU A 70 -6.85 5.49 -0.71
CA LEU A 70 -7.51 4.40 -1.41
C LEU A 70 -9.02 4.42 -1.15
N HIS A 71 -9.42 4.48 0.13
CA HIS A 71 -10.81 4.59 0.59
C HIS A 71 -11.53 5.86 0.13
N SER A 72 -10.89 7.03 0.15
CA SER A 72 -11.56 8.30 -0.14
C SER A 72 -12.06 8.44 -1.58
N GLY A 73 -11.67 7.54 -2.50
CA GLY A 73 -12.25 7.48 -3.86
C GLY A 73 -13.12 6.25 -4.11
N GLU A 74 -13.44 5.46 -3.08
CA GLU A 74 -14.49 4.45 -3.17
C GLU A 74 -15.87 5.13 -3.08
N SER A 75 -16.31 5.68 -4.19
CA SER A 75 -17.71 5.99 -4.41
C SER A 75 -18.48 4.67 -4.51
N ALA A 76 -19.07 4.25 -3.39
CA ALA A 76 -20.42 3.70 -3.33
C ALA A 76 -20.79 2.42 -4.12
N ILE A 77 -19.88 1.54 -4.54
CA ILE A 77 -20.29 0.29 -5.24
C ILE A 77 -20.38 -0.94 -4.30
N TRP A 78 -19.60 -1.01 -3.22
CA TRP A 78 -19.59 -2.20 -2.34
C TRP A 78 -20.45 -2.10 -1.08
N ARG A 79 -21.20 -1.00 -0.86
CA ARG A 79 -22.14 -0.90 0.28
C ARG A 79 -23.48 -1.62 0.06
N LEU A 80 -23.73 -2.22 -1.11
CA LEU A 80 -25.01 -2.86 -1.47
C LEU A 80 -24.92 -4.38 -1.72
N SER A 81 -23.91 -5.07 -1.20
CA SER A 81 -23.90 -6.55 -1.23
C SER A 81 -23.31 -7.13 0.04
N LEU A 82 -24.12 -7.07 1.09
CA LEU A 82 -24.13 -8.07 2.15
C LEU A 82 -25.60 -8.54 2.28
N PRO A 83 -25.86 -9.85 2.31
CA PRO A 83 -27.19 -10.37 2.69
C PRO A 83 -27.53 -10.07 4.15
#